data_AF-A0A9N9H6N4-F1
#
_entry.id   AF-A0A9N9H6N4-F1
#
_cell.length_a   1.000
_cell.length_b   1.000
_cell.length_c   1.000
_cell.angle_alpha   90.00
_cell.angle_beta   90.00
_cell.angle_gamma   90.00
#
_symmetry.space_group_name_H-M   'P 1'
#
loop_
_entity.id
_entity.type
_entity.pdbx_description
1 polymer ?
#
loop_
_entity_poly.entity_id
_entity_poly.type
_entity_poly.pdbx_seq_one_letter_code
_entity_poly.pdbx_strand_id
1 'polypeptide(L)'
;VDRLTTGIDIPHLSLLYIDKRIRQLHTLNQTIKRVNRSYPRKTVGVVVDFIGLATNLSSISALIPRRNIGKLAQQELEELESKLPNYKEKEFAGIKLLTEKIIQNPSLRHLLRSKVRKFISFLHHGQEQLNWEQKQKIKNYILLDNNVRNAEEAVNEDK
;
A
#
# COMPACT_ATOMS: atom_id res chain seq x y z
N VAL A 1 -23.02 -28.58 5.37
CA VAL A 1 -22.84 -27.86 6.65
C VAL A 1 -21.35 -27.81 6.95
N ASP A 2 -20.67 -26.69 6.65
CA ASP A 2 -19.24 -26.51 6.95
C ASP A 2 -19.10 -25.96 8.38
N ARG A 3 -18.69 -26.82 9.32
CA ARG A 3 -18.59 -26.53 10.77
C ARG A 3 -17.18 -26.18 11.24
N LEU A 4 -16.30 -25.73 10.34
CA LEU A 4 -14.92 -25.32 10.66
C LEU A 4 -14.63 -23.83 10.41
N THR A 5 -15.57 -23.08 9.85
CA THR A 5 -15.37 -21.66 9.47
C THR A 5 -15.85 -20.65 10.52
N THR A 6 -16.59 -21.07 11.54
CA THR A 6 -17.05 -20.20 12.64
C THR A 6 -16.82 -20.88 13.98
N GLY A 7 -15.90 -20.35 14.79
CA GLY A 7 -15.75 -20.70 16.22
C GLY A 7 -14.44 -21.38 16.61
N ILE A 8 -13.66 -21.91 15.66
CA ILE A 8 -12.35 -22.52 15.96
C ILE A 8 -11.28 -21.44 15.95
N ASP A 9 -10.60 -21.30 17.08
CA ASP A 9 -9.57 -20.31 17.31
C ASP A 9 -8.32 -20.96 17.90
N ILE A 10 -7.34 -21.24 17.04
CA ILE A 10 -6.15 -22.02 17.39
C ILE A 10 -4.93 -21.09 17.24
N PRO A 11 -4.41 -20.51 18.34
CA PRO A 11 -3.32 -19.53 18.24
C PRO A 11 -2.00 -20.14 17.71
N HIS A 12 -1.76 -21.44 17.92
CA HIS A 12 -0.58 -22.16 17.42
C HIS A 12 -0.69 -22.61 15.95
N LEU A 13 -1.79 -22.28 15.25
CA LEU A 13 -1.98 -22.62 13.84
C LEU A 13 -0.95 -21.92 12.95
N SER A 14 0.00 -22.67 12.40
CA SER A 14 1.12 -22.10 11.62
C SER A 14 1.00 -22.30 10.11
N LEU A 15 0.17 -23.23 9.66
CA LEU A 15 0.01 -23.57 8.24
C LEU A 15 -1.47 -23.75 7.91
N LEU A 16 -1.91 -23.14 6.81
CA LEU A 16 -3.27 -23.28 6.29
C LEU A 16 -3.26 -23.53 4.79
N TYR A 17 -3.93 -24.60 4.37
CA TYR A 17 -4.18 -24.89 2.97
C TYR A 17 -5.57 -24.37 2.56
N ILE A 18 -5.65 -23.63 1.46
CA ILE A 18 -6.91 -23.16 0.90
C ILE A 18 -7.23 -23.94 -0.37
N ASP A 19 -8.25 -24.79 -0.27
CA ASP A 19 -8.77 -25.62 -1.36
C ASP A 19 -10.23 -25.28 -1.73
N LYS A 20 -10.80 -24.24 -1.11
CA LYS A 20 -12.13 -23.70 -1.45
C LYS A 20 -12.07 -22.27 -1.95
N ARG A 21 -12.83 -21.95 -3.00
CA ARG A 21 -12.94 -20.58 -3.55
C ARG A 21 -13.61 -19.66 -2.52
N ILE A 22 -12.81 -18.86 -1.83
CA ILE A 22 -13.31 -17.81 -0.93
C ILE A 22 -13.58 -16.55 -1.76
N ARG A 23 -14.84 -16.34 -2.14
CA ARG A 23 -15.26 -15.16 -2.92
C ARG A 23 -15.31 -13.88 -2.09
N GLN A 24 -15.58 -14.02 -0.79
CA GLN A 24 -15.76 -12.88 0.13
C GLN A 24 -14.41 -12.46 0.71
N LEU A 25 -14.01 -11.23 0.37
CA LEU A 25 -12.71 -10.66 0.73
C LEU A 25 -12.50 -10.54 2.26
N HIS A 26 -13.57 -10.25 2.99
CA HIS A 26 -13.54 -10.19 4.47
C HIS A 26 -13.24 -11.56 5.09
N THR A 27 -13.84 -12.62 4.57
CA THR A 27 -13.64 -14.01 5.03
C THR A 27 -12.20 -14.44 4.81
N LEU A 28 -11.60 -14.10 3.66
CA LEU A 28 -10.19 -14.37 3.38
C LEU A 28 -9.26 -13.65 4.37
N ASN A 29 -9.50 -12.37 4.63
CA ASN A 29 -8.70 -11.59 5.58
C ASN A 29 -8.82 -12.12 7.02
N GLN A 30 -10.02 -12.49 7.46
CA GLN A 30 -10.20 -13.13 8.77
C GLN A 30 -9.40 -14.43 8.88
N THR A 31 -9.42 -15.25 7.83
CA THR A 31 -8.69 -16.52 7.76
C THR A 31 -7.18 -16.29 7.82
N ILE A 32 -6.64 -15.31 7.09
CA ILE A 32 -5.21 -14.97 7.15
C ILE A 32 -4.82 -14.46 8.54
N LYS A 33 -5.65 -13.60 9.15
CA LYS A 33 -5.42 -13.10 10.51
C LYS A 33 -5.43 -14.21 11.55
N ARG A 34 -6.23 -15.27 11.37
CA ARG A 34 -6.21 -16.46 12.24
C ARG A 34 -4.86 -17.17 12.18
N VAL A 35 -4.31 -17.35 10.98
CA VAL A 35 -3.01 -18.00 10.76
C VAL A 35 -1.85 -17.13 11.24
N ASN A 36 -1.98 -15.80 11.21
CA ASN A 36 -0.95 -14.86 11.69
C ASN A 36 -1.08 -14.44 13.17
N ARG A 37 -1.82 -15.19 14.00
CA ARG A 37 -1.82 -14.93 15.45
C ARG A 37 -0.48 -15.26 16.08
N SER A 38 -0.01 -14.37 16.97
CA SER A 38 1.21 -14.56 17.75
C SER A 38 1.09 -15.75 18.69
N TYR A 39 2.10 -16.60 18.71
CA TYR A 39 2.21 -17.73 19.63
C TYR A 39 3.70 -18.01 19.93
N PRO A 40 4.07 -18.44 21.15
CA PRO A 40 5.46 -18.74 21.47
C PRO A 40 6.09 -19.72 20.48
N ARG A 41 7.30 -19.42 19.99
CA ARG A 41 8.06 -20.20 18.98
C ARG A 41 7.47 -20.21 17.57
N LYS A 42 6.45 -19.41 17.28
CA LYS A 42 5.91 -19.20 15.94
C LYS A 42 6.32 -17.81 15.43
N THR A 43 7.13 -17.79 14.38
CA THR A 43 7.62 -16.55 13.76
C THR A 43 6.64 -15.99 12.74
N VAL A 44 6.03 -16.86 11.92
CA VAL A 44 5.12 -16.48 10.83
C VAL A 44 4.03 -17.54 10.65
N GLY A 45 2.90 -17.15 10.08
CA GLY A 45 1.88 -18.05 9.58
C GLY A 45 1.99 -18.22 8.07
N VAL A 46 1.92 -19.46 7.58
CA VAL A 46 2.03 -19.81 6.16
C VAL A 46 0.66 -20.17 5.61
N VAL A 47 0.29 -19.56 4.49
CA VAL A 47 -0.94 -19.88 3.74
C VAL A 47 -0.55 -20.41 2.37
N VAL A 48 -0.98 -21.63 2.06
CA VAL A 48 -0.75 -22.27 0.76
C VAL A 48 -2.06 -22.24 -0.01
N ASP A 49 -2.06 -21.51 -1.12
CA ASP A 49 -3.22 -21.27 -1.96
C ASP A 49 -3.12 -22.10 -3.24
N PHE A 50 -3.99 -23.10 -3.38
CA PHE A 50 -4.04 -23.97 -4.56
C PHE A 50 -5.03 -23.47 -5.62
N ILE A 51 -5.74 -22.36 -5.35
CA ILE A 51 -6.83 -21.86 -6.19
C ILE A 51 -6.45 -20.58 -6.95
N GLY A 52 -5.49 -19.81 -6.44
CA GLY A 52 -5.06 -18.55 -7.04
C GLY A 52 -5.81 -17.32 -6.52
N LEU A 53 -6.23 -17.34 -5.26
CA LEU A 53 -6.79 -16.21 -4.51
C LEU A 53 -5.77 -15.08 -4.25
N ALA A 54 -4.47 -15.30 -4.52
CA ALA A 54 -3.45 -14.25 -4.42
C ALA A 54 -3.74 -13.00 -5.27
N THR A 55 -4.46 -13.14 -6.37
CA THR A 55 -4.95 -12.01 -7.16
C THR A 55 -5.93 -11.13 -6.38
N ASN A 56 -6.79 -11.74 -5.55
CA ASN A 56 -7.70 -11.05 -4.64
C ASN A 56 -6.96 -10.42 -3.44
N LEU A 57 -5.76 -10.89 -3.08
CA LEU A 57 -4.93 -10.28 -2.03
C LEU A 57 -4.37 -8.91 -2.46
N SER A 58 -4.15 -8.66 -3.74
CA SER A 58 -3.78 -7.32 -4.21
C SER A 58 -4.90 -6.29 -3.92
N SER A 59 -6.16 -6.68 -4.09
CA SER A 59 -7.33 -5.92 -3.63
C SER A 59 -7.49 -5.88 -2.10
N ILE A 60 -6.84 -6.75 -1.33
CA ILE A 60 -6.76 -6.65 0.14
C ILE A 60 -5.80 -5.53 0.56
N SER A 61 -4.77 -5.20 -0.22
CA SER A 61 -4.02 -3.95 0.00
C SER A 61 -4.90 -2.70 -0.21
N ALA A 62 -5.99 -2.81 -0.98
CA ALA A 62 -7.02 -1.77 -1.11
C ALA A 62 -8.06 -1.79 0.04
N LEU A 63 -8.05 -2.82 0.90
CA LEU A 63 -8.70 -2.81 2.22
C LEU A 63 -7.85 -2.06 3.25
N ILE A 64 -7.38 -0.87 2.88
CA ILE A 64 -7.17 0.18 3.86
C ILE A 64 -8.48 0.23 4.65
N PRO A 65 -8.49 -0.03 5.97
CA PRO A 65 -9.73 0.01 6.71
C PRO A 65 -10.39 1.35 6.39
N ARG A 66 -11.64 1.33 5.89
CA ARG A 66 -12.41 2.55 5.58
C ARG A 66 -12.60 3.47 6.79
N ARG A 67 -12.02 3.11 7.94
CA ARG A 67 -11.90 3.91 9.17
C ARG A 67 -10.42 4.30 9.33
N ASN A 68 -10.18 5.58 9.62
CA ASN A 68 -8.85 6.18 9.87
C ASN A 68 -8.01 6.48 8.62
N ILE A 69 -8.63 6.70 7.45
CA ILE A 69 -7.89 7.08 6.24
C ILE A 69 -7.08 8.37 6.46
N GLY A 70 -7.63 9.35 7.18
CA GLY A 70 -6.90 10.57 7.54
C GLY A 70 -5.63 10.33 8.38
N LYS A 71 -5.68 9.41 9.36
CA LYS A 71 -4.49 9.08 10.18
C LYS A 71 -3.45 8.30 9.39
N LEU A 72 -3.90 7.36 8.55
CA LEU A 72 -3.00 6.58 7.69
C LEU A 72 -2.34 7.49 6.65
N ALA A 73 -3.10 8.38 6.02
CA ALA A 73 -2.55 9.37 5.10
C ALA A 73 -1.49 10.24 5.77
N GLN A 74 -1.72 10.67 7.02
CA GLN A 74 -0.74 11.43 7.78
C GLN A 74 0.57 10.65 7.98
N GLN A 75 0.50 9.40 8.43
CA GLN A 75 1.69 8.56 8.64
C GLN A 75 2.46 8.30 7.34
N GLU A 76 1.74 8.01 6.25
CA GLU A 76 2.36 7.75 4.96
C GLU A 76 3.01 9.02 4.37
N LEU A 77 2.42 10.19 4.60
CA LEU A 77 3.00 11.49 4.24
C LEU A 77 4.25 11.79 5.07
N GLU A 78 4.21 11.62 6.39
CA GLU A 78 5.35 11.84 7.28
C GLU A 78 6.55 10.93 6.95
N GLU A 79 6.29 9.64 6.67
CA GLU A 79 7.36 8.72 6.27
C GLU A 79 8.00 9.12 4.94
N LEU A 80 7.20 9.60 3.99
CA LEU A 80 7.68 10.02 2.68
C LEU A 80 8.45 11.35 2.79
N GLU A 81 7.94 12.31 3.57
CA GLU A 81 8.61 13.58 3.89
C GLU A 81 9.93 13.37 4.65
N SER A 82 10.01 12.37 5.53
CA SER A 82 11.26 12.03 6.24
C SER A 82 12.34 11.50 5.29
N LYS A 83 11.96 10.78 4.24
CA LYS A 83 12.89 10.15 3.29
C LYS A 83 13.19 11.04 2.08
N LEU A 84 12.34 12.02 1.79
CA LEU A 84 12.54 13.03 0.75
C LEU A 84 13.01 14.34 1.39
N PRO A 85 14.30 14.67 1.35
CA PRO A 85 14.79 15.91 1.96
C PRO A 85 14.16 17.12 1.25
N ASN A 86 13.43 17.94 2.01
CA ASN A 86 12.84 19.23 1.61
C ASN A 86 11.89 19.21 0.40
N TYR A 87 10.87 18.34 0.39
CA TYR A 87 9.64 18.66 -0.37
C TYR A 87 8.85 19.76 0.35
N LYS A 88 9.36 20.99 0.34
CA LYS A 88 8.65 22.16 0.91
C LYS A 88 8.21 23.19 -0.10
N GLU A 89 8.73 23.19 -1.31
CA GLU A 89 8.70 24.43 -2.07
C GLU A 89 7.60 24.48 -3.11
N LYS A 90 6.81 25.54 -2.94
CA LYS A 90 5.84 26.12 -3.86
C LYS A 90 6.49 26.61 -5.18
N GLU A 91 7.73 26.23 -5.47
CA GLU A 91 8.53 26.72 -6.58
C GLU A 91 8.87 25.60 -7.56
N PHE A 92 8.50 25.80 -8.82
CA PHE A 92 8.70 24.85 -9.92
C PHE A 92 10.18 24.41 -10.11
N ALA A 93 11.15 25.26 -9.74
CA ALA A 93 12.57 24.94 -9.83
C ALA A 93 12.99 23.76 -8.93
N GLY A 94 12.39 23.65 -7.73
CA GLY A 94 12.65 22.55 -6.81
C GLY A 94 12.15 21.20 -7.35
N ILE A 95 11.05 21.21 -8.11
CA ILE A 95 10.44 19.99 -8.66
C ILE A 95 11.37 19.31 -9.68
N LYS A 96 12.03 20.08 -10.55
CA LYS A 96 12.93 19.53 -11.58
C LYS A 96 14.15 18.85 -10.93
N LEU A 97 14.80 19.53 -9.99
CA LEU A 97 15.95 18.99 -9.27
C LEU A 97 15.60 17.74 -8.44
N LEU A 98 14.43 17.74 -7.81
CA LEU A 98 13.92 16.57 -7.08
C LEU A 98 13.61 15.40 -8.01
N THR A 99 13.04 15.68 -9.18
CA THR A 99 12.75 14.68 -10.21
C THR A 99 14.04 13.98 -10.65
N GLU A 100 15.08 14.75 -10.97
CA GLU A 100 16.40 14.22 -11.35
C GLU A 100 17.02 13.35 -10.22
N LYS A 101 16.97 13.82 -8.96
CA LYS A 101 17.44 13.05 -7.80
C LYS A 101 16.69 11.73 -7.62
N ILE A 102 15.39 11.71 -7.88
CA ILE A 102 14.55 10.50 -7.75
C ILE A 102 14.85 9.51 -8.88
N ILE A 103 15.04 9.98 -10.11
CA ILE A 103 15.40 9.12 -11.26
C ILE A 103 16.73 8.41 -11.01
N GLN A 104 17.71 9.13 -10.46
CA GLN A 104 19.02 8.60 -10.12
C GLN A 104 18.99 7.59 -8.95
N ASN A 105 17.91 7.53 -8.17
CA ASN A 105 17.81 6.66 -7.00
C ASN A 105 16.62 5.67 -7.10
N PRO A 106 16.87 4.41 -7.51
CA PRO A 106 15.83 3.40 -7.69
C PRO A 106 14.99 3.13 -6.44
N SER A 107 15.59 3.20 -5.25
CA SER A 107 14.92 2.96 -3.97
C SER A 107 13.90 4.06 -3.66
N LEU A 108 14.27 5.33 -3.89
CA LEU A 108 13.36 6.47 -3.71
C LEU A 108 12.22 6.45 -4.73
N ARG A 109 12.52 6.09 -5.98
CA ARG A 109 11.48 5.92 -7.01
C ARG A 109 10.48 4.83 -6.64
N HIS A 110 10.96 3.66 -6.18
CA HIS A 110 10.08 2.58 -5.77
C HIS A 110 9.21 2.98 -4.57
N LEU A 111 9.81 3.67 -3.59
CA LEU A 111 9.10 4.21 -2.44
C LEU A 111 8.00 5.20 -2.88
N LEU A 112 8.34 6.21 -3.69
CA LEU A 112 7.38 7.20 -4.19
C LEU A 112 6.20 6.51 -4.88
N ARG A 113 6.47 5.63 -5.85
CA ARG A 113 5.44 4.87 -6.58
C ARG A 113 4.56 4.00 -5.68
N SER A 114 5.15 3.42 -4.64
CA SER A 114 4.43 2.61 -3.65
C SER A 114 3.46 3.47 -2.84
N LYS A 115 3.92 4.63 -2.36
CA LYS A 115 3.11 5.57 -1.57
C LYS A 115 2.04 6.25 -2.41
N VAL A 116 2.37 6.67 -3.63
CA VAL A 116 1.41 7.26 -4.58
C VAL A 116 0.26 6.31 -4.90
N ARG A 117 0.52 5.01 -5.06
CA ARG A 117 -0.55 4.00 -5.19
C ARG A 117 -1.51 4.00 -4.01
N LYS A 118 -0.99 4.07 -2.77
CA LYS A 118 -1.82 4.18 -1.56
C LYS A 118 -2.59 5.49 -1.51
N PHE A 119 -1.96 6.61 -1.91
CA PHE A 119 -2.62 7.91 -1.96
C PHE A 119 -3.78 7.95 -2.94
N ILE A 120 -3.63 7.37 -4.14
CA ILE A 120 -4.72 7.22 -5.11
C ILE A 120 -5.86 6.41 -4.48
N SER A 121 -5.55 5.33 -3.77
CA SER A 121 -6.55 4.55 -3.02
C SER A 121 -7.24 5.38 -1.94
N PHE A 122 -6.53 6.23 -1.19
CA PHE A 122 -7.15 7.13 -0.21
C PHE A 122 -8.09 8.13 -0.89
N LEU A 123 -7.70 8.67 -2.05
CA LEU A 123 -8.54 9.62 -2.76
C LEU A 123 -9.83 8.96 -3.28
N HIS A 124 -9.73 7.74 -3.78
CA HIS A 124 -10.87 7.02 -4.34
C HIS A 124 -11.85 6.48 -3.30
N HIS A 125 -11.35 6.12 -2.10
CA HIS A 125 -12.15 5.40 -1.09
C HIS A 125 -12.44 6.19 0.20
N GLY A 126 -11.81 7.35 0.41
CA GLY A 126 -11.94 8.08 1.68
C GLY A 126 -11.59 9.56 1.60
N GLN A 127 -11.86 10.20 0.47
CA GLN A 127 -11.63 11.64 0.29
C GLN A 127 -12.30 12.51 1.36
N GLU A 128 -13.48 12.11 1.84
CA GLU A 128 -14.22 12.75 2.95
C GLU A 128 -13.41 12.79 4.26
N GLN A 129 -12.53 11.83 4.50
CA GLN A 129 -11.73 11.70 5.72
C GLN A 129 -10.38 12.41 5.67
N LEU A 130 -10.02 12.97 4.52
CA LEU A 130 -8.78 13.71 4.33
C LEU A 130 -9.03 15.20 4.55
N ASN A 131 -8.19 15.84 5.35
CA ASN A 131 -8.22 17.30 5.47
C ASN A 131 -7.69 17.97 4.18
N TRP A 132 -7.90 19.29 4.04
CA TRP A 132 -7.49 20.03 2.85
C TRP A 132 -5.98 19.94 2.59
N GLU A 133 -5.16 20.05 3.63
CA GLU A 133 -3.69 20.01 3.52
C GLU A 133 -3.21 18.65 3.01
N GLN A 134 -3.73 17.56 3.56
CA GLN A 134 -3.45 16.19 3.13
C GLN A 134 -3.81 15.99 1.66
N LYS A 135 -4.97 16.50 1.22
CA LYS A 135 -5.37 16.45 -0.20
C LYS A 135 -4.39 17.18 -1.11
N GLN A 136 -3.92 18.36 -0.71
CA GLN A 136 -2.93 19.13 -1.48
C GLN A 136 -1.61 18.38 -1.57
N LYS A 137 -1.07 17.93 -0.43
CA LYS A 137 0.19 17.15 -0.40
C LYS A 137 0.10 15.88 -1.24
N ILE A 138 -0.99 15.15 -1.15
CA ILE A 138 -1.22 13.95 -1.96
C ILE A 138 -1.21 14.29 -3.47
N LYS A 139 -1.94 15.32 -3.90
CA LYS A 139 -1.96 15.74 -5.32
C LYS A 139 -0.57 16.14 -5.81
N ASN A 140 0.17 16.84 -4.98
CA ASN A 140 1.55 17.25 -5.22
C ASN A 140 2.50 16.06 -5.43
N TYR A 141 2.39 15.01 -4.61
CA TYR A 141 3.19 13.79 -4.80
C TYR A 141 2.77 12.96 -6.02
N ILE A 142 1.48 12.98 -6.38
CA ILE A 142 1.00 12.36 -7.63
C ILE A 142 1.61 13.09 -8.84
N LEU A 143 1.63 14.43 -8.81
CA LEU A 143 2.25 15.23 -9.87
C LEU A 143 3.76 14.94 -9.99
N LEU A 144 4.45 14.82 -8.86
CA LEU A 144 5.86 14.45 -8.83
C LEU A 144 6.11 13.07 -9.46
N ASP A 145 5.28 12.06 -9.16
CA ASP A 145 5.41 10.73 -9.79
C ASP A 145 5.18 10.78 -11.30
N ASN A 146 4.22 11.57 -11.78
CA ASN A 146 4.00 11.77 -13.20
C ASN A 146 5.21 12.43 -13.88
N ASN A 147 5.80 13.46 -13.25
CA ASN A 147 7.00 14.10 -13.78
C ASN A 147 8.19 13.14 -13.84
N VAL A 148 8.37 12.29 -12.82
CA VAL A 148 9.40 11.24 -12.81
C VAL A 148 9.17 10.26 -13.95
N ARG A 149 7.93 9.81 -14.20
CA ARG A 149 7.63 8.90 -15.32
C ARG A 149 7.91 9.53 -16.67
N ASN A 150 7.45 10.75 -16.90
CA ASN A 150 7.67 11.46 -18.17
C ASN A 150 9.18 11.66 -18.44
N ALA A 151 9.95 11.98 -17.39
CA ALA A 151 11.39 12.13 -17.51
C ALA A 151 12.11 10.79 -17.76
N GLU A 152 11.60 9.67 -17.23
CA GLU A 152 12.12 8.33 -17.56
C GLU A 152 11.81 7.93 -19.01
N GLU A 153 10.64 8.30 -19.52
CA GLU A 153 10.25 8.08 -20.92
C GLU A 153 11.17 8.87 -21.86
N ALA A 154 11.40 10.16 -21.60
CA ALA A 154 12.31 10.99 -22.38
C ALA A 154 13.75 10.43 -22.42
N VAL A 155 14.27 9.91 -21.31
CA VAL A 155 15.62 9.30 -21.26
C VAL A 155 15.71 7.99 -22.06
N ASN A 156 14.58 7.29 -22.25
CA ASN A 156 14.55 6.07 -23.05
C ASN A 156 14.31 6.32 -24.54
N GLU A 157 13.67 7.45 -24.91
CA GLU A 157 13.50 7.87 -26.31
C GLU A 157 14.80 8.40 -26.93
N ASP A 158 15.71 8.93 -26.13
CA ASP A 158 17.03 9.43 -26.55
C ASP A 158 18.12 8.33 -26.70
N LYS A 159 17.78 7.04 -26.52
CA LYS A 159 18.70 5.88 -26.60
C LYS A 159 18.39 4.96 -27.77
#